data_AF-X0X5A8-F1
#
_entry.id   AF-X0X5A8-F1
#
_cell.length_a   1.000
_cell.length_b   1.000
_cell.length_c   1.000
_cell.angle_alpha   90.00
_cell.angle_beta   90.00
_cell.angle_gamma   90.00
#
_symmetry.space_group_name_H-M   'P 1'
#
loop_
_entity.id
_entity.type
_entity.pdbx_description
1 polymer ?
#
loop_
_entity_poly.entity_id
_entity_poly.type
_entity_poly.pdbx_seq_one_letter_code
_entity_poly.pdbx_strand_id
1 'polypeptide(L)'
;LPDNWEQQYFGNTNRYDRYDDPDWDMGNNLEEFLRNMAPNSPNDDDMDGLWDHWEYHYFGNANSCDANSDPDGDELTNRQEQDPILGTHPGRASQDRDQDGLPDVWEIRWFGNCDANTHGNPDRDCPDNLDEYELSSDPTISMDGD
;
A
#
# COMPACT_ATOMS: atom_id res chain seq x y z
N LEU A 1 -3.37 -23.53 -14.37
CA LEU A 1 -2.00 -23.37 -14.94
C LEU A 1 -1.45 -24.77 -15.20
N PRO A 2 -0.21 -24.99 -15.68
CA PRO A 2 0.30 -26.36 -15.76
C PRO A 2 0.32 -27.03 -14.38
N ASP A 3 -0.25 -28.23 -14.25
CA ASP A 3 -0.35 -28.95 -12.97
C ASP A 3 1.00 -29.09 -12.24
N ASN A 4 2.09 -29.23 -12.99
CA ASN A 4 3.44 -29.32 -12.43
C ASN A 4 3.92 -28.02 -11.79
N TRP A 5 3.56 -26.88 -12.37
CA TRP A 5 3.85 -25.55 -11.82
C TRP A 5 3.04 -25.33 -10.54
N GLU A 6 1.74 -25.66 -10.56
CA GLU A 6 0.87 -25.53 -9.39
C GLU A 6 1.34 -26.45 -8.24
N GLN A 7 1.75 -27.69 -8.54
CA GLN A 7 2.34 -28.58 -7.54
C GLN A 7 3.67 -28.07 -6.98
N GLN A 8 4.52 -27.44 -7.81
CA GLN A 8 5.80 -26.91 -7.38
C GLN A 8 5.63 -25.79 -6.34
N TYR A 9 4.72 -24.85 -6.58
CA TYR A 9 4.57 -23.66 -5.74
C TYR A 9 3.50 -23.78 -4.64
N PHE A 10 2.44 -24.55 -4.88
CA PHE A 10 1.32 -24.69 -3.95
C PHE A 10 1.16 -26.09 -3.35
N GLY A 11 1.89 -27.09 -3.87
CA GLY A 11 1.78 -28.49 -3.43
C GLY A 11 0.45 -29.16 -3.81
N ASN A 12 -0.39 -28.51 -4.61
CA ASN A 12 -1.69 -28.99 -5.07
C ASN A 12 -2.13 -28.23 -6.34
N THR A 13 -3.17 -28.71 -7.02
CA THR A 13 -3.66 -28.15 -8.30
C THR A 13 -5.04 -27.47 -8.20
N ASN A 14 -5.60 -27.32 -7.00
CA ASN A 14 -7.00 -26.89 -6.82
C ASN A 14 -7.19 -25.71 -5.85
N ARG A 15 -6.11 -25.16 -5.29
CA ARG A 15 -6.19 -24.08 -4.29
C ARG A 15 -6.32 -22.70 -4.93
N TYR A 16 -5.59 -22.45 -6.01
CA TYR A 16 -5.52 -21.15 -6.66
C TYR A 16 -5.78 -21.31 -8.16
N ASP A 17 -6.62 -20.44 -8.70
CA ASP A 17 -6.85 -20.32 -10.13
C ASP A 17 -5.84 -19.37 -10.78
N ARG A 18 -5.97 -19.15 -12.09
CA ARG A 18 -5.00 -18.36 -12.86
C ARG A 18 -5.05 -16.84 -12.60
N TYR A 19 -6.08 -16.36 -11.91
CA TYR A 19 -6.33 -14.95 -11.61
C TYR A 19 -6.12 -14.62 -10.14
N ASP A 20 -5.95 -15.63 -9.29
CA ASP A 20 -5.56 -15.41 -7.91
C ASP A 20 -4.15 -14.83 -7.82
N ASP A 21 -3.96 -14.01 -6.80
CA ASP A 21 -2.71 -13.40 -6.35
C ASP A 21 -2.48 -13.92 -4.91
N PRO A 22 -1.66 -14.97 -4.72
CA PRO A 22 -1.51 -15.63 -3.42
C PRO A 22 -0.58 -14.90 -2.44
N ASP A 23 0.33 -14.07 -2.92
CA ASP A 23 1.34 -13.34 -2.13
C ASP A 23 1.09 -11.82 -2.05
N TRP A 24 0.07 -11.35 -2.76
CA TRP A 24 -0.48 -10.00 -2.70
C TRP A 24 0.48 -8.94 -3.22
N ASP A 25 1.25 -9.28 -4.25
CA ASP A 25 2.24 -8.40 -4.86
C ASP A 25 1.74 -7.64 -6.10
N MET A 26 0.44 -7.76 -6.43
CA MET A 26 -0.25 -7.24 -7.62
C MET A 26 -0.02 -8.05 -8.90
N GLY A 27 0.70 -9.17 -8.82
CA GLY A 27 0.82 -10.19 -9.86
C GLY A 27 -0.18 -11.31 -9.67
N ASN A 28 -0.90 -11.69 -10.73
CA ASN A 28 -1.68 -12.94 -10.68
C ASN A 28 -0.86 -14.13 -11.19
N ASN A 29 -1.28 -15.33 -10.78
CA ASN A 29 -0.63 -16.60 -11.14
C ASN A 29 -0.34 -16.78 -12.64
N LEU A 30 -1.18 -16.25 -13.54
CA LEU A 30 -0.94 -16.32 -14.98
C LEU A 30 0.22 -15.42 -15.41
N GLU A 31 0.29 -14.21 -14.88
CA GLU A 31 1.35 -13.25 -15.19
C GLU A 31 2.71 -13.75 -14.68
N GLU A 32 2.73 -14.31 -13.49
CA GLU A 32 3.94 -14.86 -12.87
C GLU A 32 4.44 -16.08 -13.63
N PHE A 33 3.53 -16.96 -14.04
CA PHE A 33 3.87 -18.08 -14.91
C PHE A 33 4.49 -17.62 -16.24
N LEU A 34 3.96 -16.55 -16.84
CA LEU A 34 4.47 -16.00 -18.10
C LEU A 34 5.81 -15.28 -17.93
N ARG A 35 6.07 -14.72 -16.74
CA ARG A 35 7.30 -14.00 -16.38
C ARG A 35 8.37 -14.86 -15.71
N ASN A 36 8.06 -16.13 -15.40
CA ASN A 36 8.93 -17.02 -14.64
C ASN A 36 9.25 -16.49 -13.23
N MET A 37 8.26 -15.87 -12.60
CA MET A 37 8.27 -15.38 -11.22
C MET A 37 7.62 -16.40 -10.27
N ALA A 38 7.90 -16.28 -8.98
CA ALA A 38 7.31 -17.15 -7.95
C ALA A 38 5.94 -16.61 -7.50
N PRO A 39 4.86 -17.42 -7.56
CA PRO A 39 3.49 -17.02 -7.23
C PRO A 39 3.10 -17.10 -5.75
N ASN A 40 4.09 -17.20 -4.88
CA ASN A 40 3.87 -17.44 -3.45
C ASN A 40 4.84 -16.64 -2.58
N SER A 41 5.56 -15.70 -3.20
CA SER A 41 6.47 -14.78 -2.56
C SER A 41 6.66 -13.59 -3.50
N PRO A 42 6.50 -12.35 -3.01
CA PRO A 42 6.74 -11.18 -3.82
C PRO A 42 8.17 -11.19 -4.37
N ASN A 43 8.30 -11.00 -5.67
CA ASN A 43 9.59 -11.04 -6.37
C ASN A 43 10.27 -9.67 -6.27
N ASP A 44 11.60 -9.66 -6.17
CA ASP A 44 12.45 -8.47 -6.00
C ASP A 44 13.77 -8.76 -6.74
N ASP A 45 13.72 -8.65 -8.07
CA ASP A 45 14.80 -9.08 -8.96
C ASP A 45 16.03 -8.16 -8.87
N ASP A 46 15.83 -6.87 -8.57
CA ASP A 46 16.89 -5.87 -8.46
C ASP A 46 17.39 -5.62 -7.02
N MET A 47 16.72 -6.23 -6.03
CA MET A 47 17.07 -6.24 -4.61
C MET A 47 17.01 -4.86 -3.95
N ASP A 48 16.14 -3.98 -4.43
CA ASP A 48 15.92 -2.66 -3.84
C ASP A 48 14.88 -2.69 -2.69
N GLY A 49 14.13 -3.79 -2.58
CA GLY A 49 13.11 -4.00 -1.56
C GLY A 49 11.70 -3.59 -1.96
N LEU A 50 11.44 -3.35 -3.25
CA LEU A 50 10.14 -3.23 -3.87
C LEU A 50 9.71 -4.55 -4.54
N TRP A 51 8.42 -4.77 -4.67
CA TRP A 51 7.89 -5.91 -5.41
C TRP A 51 7.88 -5.64 -6.91
N ASP A 52 8.48 -6.53 -7.70
CA ASP A 52 8.58 -6.39 -9.16
C ASP A 52 7.21 -6.09 -9.80
N HIS A 53 6.15 -6.79 -9.37
CA HIS A 53 4.80 -6.62 -9.89
C HIS A 53 4.20 -5.24 -9.54
N TRP A 54 4.44 -4.75 -8.33
CA TRP A 54 4.07 -3.39 -7.92
C TRP A 54 4.79 -2.34 -8.77
N GLU A 55 6.09 -2.52 -9.01
CA GLU A 55 6.88 -1.62 -9.85
C GLU A 55 6.42 -1.63 -11.32
N TYR A 56 6.12 -2.81 -11.88
CA TYR A 56 5.55 -2.92 -13.22
C TYR A 56 4.18 -2.22 -13.32
N HIS A 57 3.38 -2.29 -12.24
CA HIS A 57 2.06 -1.67 -12.22
C HIS A 57 2.14 -0.14 -12.26
N TYR A 58 2.99 0.47 -11.42
CA TYR A 58 3.04 1.92 -11.26
C TYR A 58 4.07 2.62 -12.13
N PHE A 59 5.22 1.99 -12.39
CA PHE A 59 6.35 2.61 -13.08
C PHE A 59 6.68 1.93 -14.42
N GLY A 60 6.13 0.73 -14.67
CA GLY A 60 6.27 -0.01 -15.92
C GLY A 60 7.59 -0.78 -16.05
N ASN A 61 8.45 -0.75 -15.04
CA ASN A 61 9.71 -1.50 -14.99
C ASN A 61 10.21 -1.67 -13.55
N ALA A 62 10.62 -2.88 -13.19
CA ALA A 62 11.16 -3.27 -11.87
C ALA A 62 12.58 -2.77 -11.54
N ASN A 63 13.02 -1.66 -12.14
CA ASN A 63 14.35 -1.04 -11.89
C ASN A 63 14.26 0.49 -12.05
N SER A 64 13.04 1.03 -12.06
CA SER A 64 12.79 2.42 -12.45
C SER A 64 12.52 3.36 -11.28
N CYS A 65 12.31 2.79 -10.09
CA CYS A 65 12.11 3.48 -8.84
C CYS A 65 13.09 2.95 -7.79
N ASP A 66 13.30 3.73 -6.73
CA ASP A 66 14.04 3.30 -5.53
C ASP A 66 13.05 3.23 -4.37
N ALA A 67 13.17 2.19 -3.55
CA ALA A 67 12.35 1.96 -2.36
C ALA A 67 12.19 3.16 -1.39
N ASN A 68 13.17 4.07 -1.34
CA ASN A 68 13.16 5.25 -0.46
C ASN A 68 12.75 6.54 -1.17
N SER A 69 12.41 6.47 -2.46
CA SER A 69 11.90 7.63 -3.18
C SER A 69 10.45 7.93 -2.80
N ASP A 70 10.09 9.20 -2.91
CA ASP A 70 8.74 9.76 -2.74
C ASP A 70 8.43 10.58 -4.01
N PRO A 71 7.91 9.93 -5.07
CA PRO A 71 7.76 10.56 -6.38
C PRO A 71 6.64 11.61 -6.46
N ASP A 72 5.63 11.51 -5.61
CA ASP A 72 4.47 12.42 -5.59
C ASP A 72 4.52 13.48 -4.49
N GLY A 73 5.41 13.31 -3.51
CA GLY A 73 5.73 14.30 -2.49
C GLY A 73 4.76 14.29 -1.32
N ASP A 74 4.21 13.13 -0.96
CA ASP A 74 3.26 12.98 0.14
C ASP A 74 3.91 12.58 1.48
N GLU A 75 5.23 12.41 1.46
CA GLU A 75 6.07 11.97 2.59
C GLU A 75 5.97 10.47 2.92
N LEU A 76 5.34 9.66 2.07
CA LEU A 76 5.46 8.21 2.08
C LEU A 76 6.51 7.77 1.04
N THR A 77 7.38 6.84 1.42
CA THR A 77 8.28 6.24 0.45
C THR A 77 7.56 5.15 -0.34
N ASN A 78 8.02 4.87 -1.56
CA ASN A 78 7.56 3.74 -2.39
C ASN A 78 7.45 2.43 -1.59
N ARG A 79 8.42 2.17 -0.70
CA ARG A 79 8.42 0.98 0.17
C ARG A 79 7.29 0.94 1.20
N GLN A 80 6.81 2.09 1.66
CA GLN A 80 5.61 2.18 2.49
C GLN A 80 4.37 1.98 1.63
N GLU A 81 4.31 2.64 0.48
CA GLU A 81 3.15 2.62 -0.41
C GLU A 81 2.90 1.28 -1.11
N GLN A 82 3.91 0.41 -1.22
CA GLN A 82 3.69 -0.96 -1.69
C GLN A 82 2.87 -1.81 -0.72
N ASP A 83 2.78 -1.42 0.56
CA ASP A 83 2.00 -2.17 1.55
C ASP A 83 0.50 -2.07 1.22
N PRO A 84 -0.17 -3.18 0.87
CA PRO A 84 -1.58 -3.18 0.53
C PRO A 84 -2.47 -2.78 1.71
N ILE A 85 -1.94 -2.79 2.95
CA ILE A 85 -2.66 -2.32 4.15
C ILE A 85 -2.79 -0.79 4.14
N LEU A 86 -1.76 -0.07 3.68
CA LEU A 86 -1.83 1.39 3.55
C LEU A 86 -2.72 1.79 2.37
N GLY A 87 -2.64 1.04 1.26
CA GLY A 87 -3.54 1.25 0.12
C GLY A 87 -3.39 2.62 -0.56
N THR A 88 -2.23 3.27 -0.41
CA THR A 88 -1.86 4.53 -1.06
C THR A 88 -1.36 4.31 -2.49
N HIS A 89 -0.85 5.35 -3.14
CA HIS A 89 -0.46 5.30 -4.54
C HIS A 89 0.77 6.18 -4.80
N PRO A 90 1.86 5.62 -5.38
CA PRO A 90 3.18 6.26 -5.49
C PRO A 90 3.32 7.37 -6.54
N GLY A 91 2.20 7.98 -6.88
CA GLY A 91 2.05 8.95 -7.95
C GLY A 91 0.86 9.89 -7.72
N ARG A 92 0.25 9.84 -6.53
CA ARG A 92 -0.95 10.59 -6.13
C ARG A 92 -0.88 10.99 -4.66
N ALA A 93 -0.25 12.13 -4.41
CA ALA A 93 -0.08 12.68 -3.05
C ALA A 93 -1.35 13.13 -2.30
N SER A 94 -2.54 12.96 -2.87
CA SER A 94 -3.80 13.42 -2.26
C SER A 94 -4.91 12.41 -2.56
N GLN A 95 -4.66 11.16 -2.23
CA GLN A 95 -5.66 10.12 -2.27
C GLN A 95 -6.56 10.21 -1.04
N ASP A 96 -7.85 9.96 -1.24
CA ASP A 96 -8.89 9.87 -0.23
C ASP A 96 -9.73 8.64 -0.63
N ARG A 97 -9.35 7.49 -0.09
CA ARG A 97 -9.82 6.18 -0.51
C ARG A 97 -11.24 5.92 -0.02
N ASP A 98 -11.53 6.29 1.21
CA ASP A 98 -12.84 6.06 1.83
C ASP A 98 -13.84 7.20 1.56
N GLN A 99 -13.37 8.28 0.93
CA GLN A 99 -14.13 9.44 0.45
C GLN A 99 -14.79 10.22 1.58
N ASP A 100 -14.13 10.27 2.73
CA ASP A 100 -14.62 10.97 3.90
C ASP A 100 -14.17 12.45 3.94
N GLY A 101 -13.17 12.81 3.13
CA GLY A 101 -12.61 14.16 3.03
C GLY A 101 -11.25 14.34 3.70
N LEU A 102 -10.71 13.31 4.37
CA LEU A 102 -9.35 13.26 4.89
C LEU A 102 -8.41 12.59 3.86
N PRO A 103 -7.19 13.11 3.64
CA PRO A 103 -6.23 12.41 2.80
C PRO A 103 -5.68 11.16 3.49
N ASP A 104 -5.58 10.04 2.76
CA ASP A 104 -5.05 8.75 3.22
C ASP A 104 -3.69 8.95 3.94
N VAL A 105 -2.81 9.79 3.39
CA VAL A 105 -1.48 10.06 3.95
C VAL A 105 -1.52 10.75 5.33
N TRP A 106 -2.49 11.63 5.55
CA TRP A 106 -2.70 12.26 6.84
C TRP A 106 -3.23 11.25 7.84
N GLU A 107 -4.18 10.41 7.42
CA GLU A 107 -4.74 9.37 8.28
C GLU A 107 -3.67 8.34 8.68
N ILE A 108 -2.85 7.89 7.73
CA ILE A 108 -1.75 6.95 7.97
C ILE A 108 -0.74 7.53 8.96
N ARG A 109 -0.43 8.82 8.85
CA ARG A 109 0.52 9.51 9.73
C ARG A 109 0.09 9.46 11.20
N TRP A 110 -1.20 9.62 11.46
CA TRP A 110 -1.72 9.77 12.83
C TRP A 110 -2.37 8.51 13.38
N PHE A 111 -2.98 7.69 12.53
CA PHE A 111 -3.77 6.52 12.90
C PHE A 111 -3.18 5.20 12.39
N GLY A 112 -2.27 5.25 11.41
CA GLY A 112 -1.63 4.07 10.82
C GLY A 112 -2.51 3.29 9.84
N ASN A 113 -3.67 3.84 9.47
CA ASN A 113 -4.61 3.31 8.47
C ASN A 113 -5.44 4.48 7.89
N CYS A 114 -6.29 4.18 6.90
CA CYS A 114 -7.19 5.13 6.23
C CYS A 114 -8.66 4.93 6.67
N ASP A 115 -8.87 4.62 7.95
CA ASP A 115 -10.20 4.41 8.54
C ASP A 115 -10.60 5.55 9.50
N ALA A 116 -9.83 6.64 9.54
CA ALA A 116 -10.10 7.76 10.43
C ALA A 116 -11.30 8.54 9.86
N ASN A 117 -12.24 8.91 10.73
CA ASN A 117 -13.39 9.69 10.26
C ASN A 117 -13.19 11.18 10.53
N THR A 118 -13.70 12.03 9.64
CA THR A 118 -13.72 13.51 9.79
C THR A 118 -14.19 14.02 11.14
N HIS A 119 -15.15 13.37 11.78
CA HIS A 119 -15.73 13.81 13.07
C HIS A 119 -15.08 13.10 14.27
N GLY A 120 -13.94 12.44 14.04
CA GLY A 120 -13.18 11.74 15.05
C GLY A 120 -12.58 12.74 16.02
N ASN A 121 -12.48 12.33 17.28
CA ASN A 121 -11.85 13.12 18.32
C ASN A 121 -11.07 12.17 19.25
N PRO A 122 -9.88 11.72 18.80
CA PRO A 122 -9.13 10.65 19.42
C PRO A 122 -8.60 11.01 20.81
N ASP A 123 -8.14 12.24 20.96
CA ASP A 123 -7.54 12.82 22.16
C ASP A 123 -8.57 13.47 23.12
N ARG A 124 -9.80 13.67 22.63
CA ARG A 124 -10.96 14.22 23.34
C ARG A 124 -10.84 15.71 23.64
N ASP A 125 -10.16 16.46 22.77
CA ASP A 125 -10.12 17.91 22.85
C ASP A 125 -11.21 18.58 21.96
N CYS A 126 -11.09 19.85 21.59
CA CYS A 126 -12.20 20.59 20.95
C CYS A 126 -12.27 20.47 19.42
N PRO A 127 -11.17 20.50 18.65
CA PRO A 127 -11.25 20.21 17.22
C PRO A 127 -11.57 18.73 16.94
N ASP A 128 -12.22 18.45 15.82
CA ASP A 128 -12.33 17.11 15.26
C ASP A 128 -11.24 16.86 14.21
N ASN A 129 -11.07 15.62 13.76
CA ASN A 129 -10.05 15.24 12.79
C ASN A 129 -10.00 16.14 11.54
N LEU A 130 -11.17 16.59 11.03
CA LEU A 130 -11.22 17.48 9.87
C LEU A 130 -10.70 18.88 10.22
N ASP A 131 -11.16 19.47 11.33
CA ASP A 131 -10.66 20.74 11.82
C ASP A 131 -9.15 20.67 12.09
N GLU A 132 -8.66 19.56 12.64
CA GLU A 132 -7.24 19.34 12.91
C GLU A 132 -6.39 19.19 11.65
N TYR A 133 -6.92 18.50 10.64
CA TYR A 133 -6.30 18.46 9.31
C TYR A 133 -6.18 19.87 8.71
N GLU A 134 -7.27 20.66 8.73
CA GLU A 134 -7.28 22.03 8.21
C GLU A 134 -6.33 22.97 8.98
N LEU A 135 -6.14 22.71 10.27
CA LEU A 135 -5.24 23.47 11.15
C LEU A 135 -3.80 22.95 11.17
N SER A 136 -3.52 21.82 10.49
CA SER A 136 -2.23 21.12 10.55
C SER A 136 -1.78 20.82 12.00
N SER A 137 -2.72 20.42 12.85
CA SER A 137 -2.47 19.98 14.22
C SER A 137 -2.30 18.46 14.34
N ASP A 138 -2.00 18.00 15.55
CA ASP A 138 -1.82 16.59 15.89
C ASP A 138 -3.09 16.06 16.57
N PRO A 139 -3.88 15.19 15.90
CA PRO A 139 -5.14 14.69 16.40
C PRO A 139 -5.06 13.65 17.51
N THR A 140 -3.85 13.38 17.98
CA THR A 140 -3.59 12.40 19.03
C THR A 140 -3.19 13.05 20.35
N ILE A 141 -3.00 14.38 20.36
CA ILE A 141 -2.60 15.12 21.55
C ILE A 141 -3.50 16.32 21.81
N SER A 142 -3.96 16.43 23.06
CA SER A 142 -4.75 17.59 23.45
C SER A 142 -3.90 18.86 23.40
N MET A 143 -4.45 19.92 22.79
CA MET A 143 -3.83 21.24 22.79
C MET A 143 -3.70 21.87 24.18
N ASP A 144 -4.45 21.36 25.17
CA ASP A 144 -4.39 21.81 26.55
C ASP A 144 -3.40 20.94 27.35
N GLY A 145 -2.13 21.37 27.36
CA GLY A 145 -1.14 20.85 28.29
C GLY A 145 -1.38 21.35 29.70
N ASP A 146 -2.05 20.55 30.55
CA ASP A 146 -2.12 20.72 32.01
C ASP A 146 -1.67 19.46 32.77
#